data_AF-A0A7C4TN24-F1
#
_entry.id   AF-A0A7C4TN24-F1
#
_cell.length_a   1.000
_cell.length_b   1.000
_cell.length_c   1.000
_cell.angle_alpha   90.00
_cell.angle_beta   90.00
_cell.angle_gamma   90.00
#
_symmetry.space_group_name_H-M   'P 1'
#
loop_
_entity.id
_entity.type
_entity.pdbx_description
1 polymer ?
#
loop_
_entity_poly.entity_id
_entity_poly.type
_entity_poly.pdbx_seq_one_letter_code
_entity_poly.pdbx_strand_id
1 'polypeptide(L)' 'MAEQKFVKLKSIGNKFIKIKCKDCGNEQITYSKVSSTVVCNICGATIAKPTGGTVAVSGEYTGEL' A
#
# COMPACT_ATOMS: atom_id res chain seq x y z
N MET A 1 12.34 11.40 11.88
CA MET A 1 10.97 11.52 11.36
C MET A 1 10.92 10.73 10.06
N ALA A 2 10.31 9.54 10.05
CA ALA A 2 10.45 8.56 8.98
C ALA A 2 9.91 9.10 7.65
N GLU A 3 10.79 9.21 6.66
CA GLU A 3 10.49 9.57 5.28
C GLU A 3 9.69 8.44 4.63
N GLN A 4 8.38 8.39 4.87
CA GLN A 4 7.51 7.45 4.18
C GLN A 4 7.35 7.94 2.74
N LYS A 5 8.13 7.39 1.81
CA LYS A 5 7.98 7.60 0.37
C LYS A 5 6.69 6.91 -0.10
N PHE A 6 5.61 7.69 -0.20
CA PHE A 6 4.35 7.25 -0.77
C PHE A 6 4.47 7.16 -2.31
N VAL A 7 4.52 5.94 -2.85
CA VAL A 7 4.50 5.70 -4.30
C VAL A 7 3.04 5.65 -4.77
N LYS A 8 2.66 6.60 -5.64
CA LYS A 8 1.33 6.60 -6.28
C LYS A 8 1.33 5.58 -7.42
N LEU A 9 0.54 4.53 -7.28
CA LEU A 9 0.31 3.55 -8.34
C LEU A 9 -0.79 4.08 -9.27
N LYS A 10 -0.40 4.77 -10.34
CA LYS A 10 -1.31 5.26 -11.38
C LYS A 10 -1.40 4.20 -12.47
N SER A 11 -2.62 3.72 -12.77
CA SER A 11 -2.91 2.76 -13.85
C SER A 11 -2.66 1.27 -13.56
N ILE A 12 -2.88 0.81 -12.32
CA ILE A 12 -3.29 -0.59 -12.12
C ILE A 12 -4.81 -0.61 -12.14
N GLY A 13 -5.39 -1.48 -12.97
CA GLY A 13 -6.84 -1.63 -13.06
C GLY A 13 -7.44 -2.23 -11.79
N ASN A 14 -8.43 -3.08 -11.98
CA ASN A 14 -9.18 -3.71 -10.89
C ASN A 14 -8.43 -4.93 -10.29
N LYS A 15 -7.16 -4.76 -9.89
CA LYS A 15 -6.28 -5.86 -9.42
C LYS A 15 -5.89 -5.75 -7.95
N PHE A 16 -5.46 -6.89 -7.40
CA PHE A 16 -4.88 -6.97 -6.07
C PHE A 16 -3.37 -6.78 -6.15
N ILE A 17 -2.88 -5.88 -5.31
CA ILE A 17 -1.45 -5.56 -5.17
C ILE A 17 -0.96 -6.12 -3.84
N LYS A 18 0.23 -6.72 -3.83
CA LYS A 18 0.92 -7.11 -2.61
C LYS A 18 1.94 -6.05 -2.22
N ILE A 19 1.80 -5.55 -1.00
CA ILE A 19 2.66 -4.53 -0.40
C ILE A 19 3.37 -5.17 0.78
N LYS A 20 4.70 -5.16 0.76
CA LYS A 20 5.55 -5.57 1.87
C LYS A 20 5.94 -4.36 2.69
N CYS A 21 5.68 -4.42 3.99
CA CYS A 21 6.10 -3.38 4.92
C CYS A 21 7.59 -3.51 5.23
N LYS A 22 8.35 -2.40 5.12
CA LYS A 22 9.80 -2.38 5.40
C LYS A 22 10.11 -2.47 6.89
N ASP A 23 9.22 -1.98 7.75
CA ASP A 23 9.44 -1.92 9.19
C ASP A 23 9.21 -3.25 9.90
N CYS A 24 8.26 -4.07 9.43
CA CYS A 24 7.89 -5.33 10.09
C CYS A 24 8.03 -6.56 9.18
N GLY A 25 8.38 -6.39 7.91
CA GLY A 25 8.46 -7.47 6.93
C GLY A 25 7.11 -8.05 6.53
N ASN A 26 5.99 -7.55 7.08
CA ASN A 26 4.67 -8.09 6.82
C ASN A 26 4.22 -7.83 5.38
N GLU A 27 3.69 -8.86 4.75
CA GLU A 27 3.05 -8.78 3.44
C GLU A 27 1.55 -8.54 3.63
N GLN A 28 1.05 -7.47 3.01
CA GLN A 28 -0.37 -7.17 2.97
C GLN A 28 -0.85 -7.14 1.53
N ILE A 29 -1.99 -7.79 1.30
CA ILE A 29 -2.70 -7.73 0.03
C ILE A 29 -3.69 -6.56 0.14
N THR A 30 -3.62 -5.64 -0.81
CA THR A 30 -4.50 -4.48 -0.89
C THR A 30 -5.03 -4.33 -2.30
N TYR A 31 -6.19 -3.70 -2.45
CA TYR A 31 -6.75 -3.43 -3.75
C TYR A 31 -6.20 -2.13 -4.33
N SER A 32 -5.94 -2.09 -5.64
CA SER A 32 -5.42 -0.87 -6.28
C SER A 32 -6.35 0.35 -6.14
N LYS A 33 -7.67 0.13 -6.08
CA LYS A 33 -8.68 1.18 -5.81
C LYS A 33 -9.19 1.09 -4.37
N VAL A 34 -8.30 1.28 -3.42
CA VAL A 34 -8.74 1.39 -2.03
C VAL A 34 -9.45 2.73 -1.82
N SER A 35 -10.62 2.71 -1.16
CA SER A 35 -11.36 3.92 -0.74
C SER A 35 -11.06 4.32 0.71
N SER A 36 -10.41 3.43 1.46
CA SER A 36 -10.07 3.61 2.88
C SER A 36 -8.56 3.48 3.10
N THR A 37 -8.05 4.06 4.17
CA THR A 37 -6.63 3.94 4.54
C THR A 37 -6.34 2.54 5.07
N VAL A 38 -5.33 1.87 4.51
CA VAL A 38 -4.89 0.54 4.97
C VAL A 38 -3.72 0.70 5.93
N VAL A 39 -3.93 0.20 7.14
CA VAL A 39 -2.91 0.14 8.19
C VAL A 39 -2.34 -1.27 8.27
N CYS A 40 -1.06 -1.39 8.60
CA CYS A 40 -0.45 -2.67 8.89
C CYS A 40 -0.97 -3.21 10.23
N ASN A 41 -1.42 -4.46 10.25
CA ASN A 41 -1.95 -5.09 11.47
C ASN A 41 -0.88 -5.43 12.52
N ILE A 42 0.41 -5.31 12.17
CA ILE A 42 1.54 -5.66 13.06
C ILE A 42 2.21 -4.41 13.64
N CYS A 43 2.59 -3.45 12.80
CA CYS A 43 3.26 -2.23 13.26
C CYS A 43 2.32 -1.02 13.40
N GLY A 44 1.06 -1.12 12.96
CA GLY A 44 0.12 0.01 12.96
C GLY A 44 0.46 1.11 11.94
N ALA A 45 1.55 0.97 11.18
CA ALA A 45 1.96 1.95 10.19
C ALA A 45 0.98 1.99 9.01
N THR A 46 0.74 3.17 8.46
CA THR A 46 -0.08 3.32 7.26
C THR A 46 0.69 2.81 6.04
N ILE A 47 0.25 1.71 5.45
CA ILE A 47 0.91 1.09 4.29
C ILE A 47 0.33 1.57 2.97
N ALA A 48 -0.96 1.91 2.94
CA ALA A 48 -1.64 2.37 1.74
C ALA A 48 -2.65 3.46 2.08
N LYS A 49 -2.67 4.55 1.32
CA LYS A 49 -3.63 5.65 1.44
C LYS A 49 -4.47 5.77 0.16
N PRO A 50 -5.80 5.95 0.29
CA PRO A 50 -6.66 6.23 -0.84
C PRO A 50 -6.41 7.67 -1.32
N THR A 51 -6.18 7.83 -2.61
CA THR A 51 -6.06 9.12 -3.29
C THR A 51 -6.98 9.15 -4.50
N GLY A 52 -8.25 9.47 -4.27
CA GLY A 52 -9.23 9.85 -5.30
C GLY A 52 -9.22 9.00 -6.57
N GLY A 53 -9.26 7.67 -6.46
CA GLY A 53 -9.22 6.73 -7.59
C GLY A 53 -7.86 6.05 -7.83
N THR A 54 -6.85 6.38 -7.03
CA THR A 54 -5.52 5.74 -7.01
C THR A 54 -5.09 5.44 -5.59
N VAL A 55 -4.15 4.52 -5.42
CA VAL A 55 -3.57 4.18 -4.12
C VAL A 55 -2.14 4.69 -4.00
N ALA A 56 -1.82 5.26 -2.84
CA ALA A 56 -0.48 5.69 -2.47
C ALA A 56 0.10 4.73 -1.43
N VAL A 57 1.14 3.98 -1.77
CA VAL A 57 1.71 2.93 -0.90
C VAL A 57 3.08 3.36 -0.34
N SER A 58 3.33 3.12 0.94
CA SER A 58 4.61 3.45 1.60
C SER A 58 5.60 2.28 1.62
N GLY A 59 5.14 1.07 1.31
CA GLY A 59 5.93 -0.16 1.33
C GLY A 59 6.50 -0.54 -0.04
N GLU A 60 7.25 -1.64 -0.06
CA GLU A 60 7.71 -2.26 -1.30
C GLU A 60 6.58 -3.06 -1.95
N TYR A 61 6.30 -2.76 -3.22
CA TYR A 61 5.39 -3.58 -4.01
C TYR A 61 6.12 -4.86 -4.45
N THR A 62 5.60 -6.02 -4.03
CA THR A 62 6.24 -7.32 -4.31
C THR A 62 5.52 -8.13 -5.40
N GLY A 63 4.46 -7.59 -6.01
CA GLY A 63 3.78 -8.19 -7.17
C GLY A 63 2.28 -7.89 -7.24
N GLU A 64 1.70 -8.07 -8.44
CA GLU A 64 0.26 -8.10 -8.72
C GLU A 64 -0.20 -9.54 -8.87
N LEU A 65 -1.41 -9.81 -8.40
CA LEU A 65 -2.19 -11.02 -8.70
C LEU A 65 -3.28 -10.68 -9.72
#